data_AF-A0A2B7Y3Y6-F1
#
_entry.id   AF-A0A2B7Y3Y6-F1
#
_cell.length_a   1.000
_cell.length_b   1.000
_cell.length_c   1.000
_cell.angle_alpha   90.00
_cell.angle_beta   90.00
_cell.angle_gamma   90.00
#
_symmetry.space_group_name_H-M   'P 1'
#
loop_
_entity.id
_entity.type
_entity.pdbx_description
1 polymer ?
#
loop_
_entity_poly.entity_id
_entity_poly.type
_entity_poly.pdbx_seq_one_letter_code
_entity_poly.pdbx_strand_id
1 'polypeptide(L)'
;MLTKGLPRRSSTYTSGRFLYNEQRRLEERRVNFNVAALKYAAEKHVGRAKITHLRKFAEGGFNRVFLLTAEDGFEVIAKAPYTITVPKHYATASEVAATELLRSKGIPVPRILGWSADPNNPVGVEYIIMEKASGVPLETRWFNLSKQERHHLVTSLVDIETKIFSIPFGHFGSIYFKDDVPSNFR
;
A
#
# COMPACT_ATOMS: atom_id res chain seq x y z
N MET A 1 31.68 4.31 3.26
CA MET A 1 30.43 3.70 2.76
C MET A 1 29.32 4.74 2.86
N LEU A 2 29.04 5.46 1.76
CA LEU A 2 27.98 6.46 1.72
C LEU A 2 26.66 5.78 1.36
N THR A 3 25.76 5.64 2.33
CA THR A 3 24.36 5.32 2.09
C THR A 3 23.76 6.42 1.20
N LYS A 4 23.67 6.19 -0.11
CA LYS A 4 22.94 7.08 -1.01
C LYS A 4 21.47 7.07 -0.58
N GLY A 5 21.07 8.09 0.18
CA GLY A 5 19.67 8.34 0.50
C GLY A 5 18.84 8.56 -0.75
N LEU A 6 17.53 8.37 -0.62
CA LEU A 6 16.55 8.71 -1.65
C LEU A 6 16.73 10.16 -2.12
N PRO A 7 16.67 10.45 -3.44
CA PRO A 7 16.69 11.83 -3.93
C PRO A 7 15.54 12.62 -3.27
N ARG A 8 15.78 13.87 -2.87
CA ARG A 8 14.82 14.73 -2.11
C ARG A 8 13.36 14.63 -2.59
N ARG A 9 13.13 14.59 -3.90
CA ARG A 9 11.78 14.48 -4.50
C ARG A 9 11.01 13.20 -4.13
N SER A 10 11.72 12.11 -3.84
CA SER A 10 11.12 10.83 -3.47
C SER A 10 10.78 10.73 -1.98
N SER A 11 11.31 11.63 -1.15
CA SER A 11 10.96 11.75 0.27
C SER A 11 9.99 12.90 0.57
N THR A 12 9.65 13.75 -0.40
CA THR A 12 8.69 14.86 -0.23
C THR A 12 7.34 14.59 -0.90
N TYR A 13 6.27 15.15 -0.33
CA TYR A 13 4.94 15.18 -0.96
C TYR A 13 4.91 16.16 -2.13
N THR A 14 4.26 15.76 -3.23
CA THR A 14 4.25 16.40 -4.54
C THR A 14 2.89 16.37 -5.23
N SER A 15 1.94 15.53 -4.80
CA SER A 15 0.61 15.39 -5.43
C SER A 15 -0.36 16.55 -5.15
N GLY A 16 0.02 17.56 -4.38
CA GLY A 16 -0.85 18.71 -4.13
C GLY A 16 -0.24 19.75 -3.19
N ARG A 17 -1.03 20.80 -2.91
CA ARG A 17 -0.71 21.88 -1.98
C ARG A 17 -1.72 21.90 -0.84
N PHE A 18 -1.32 22.44 0.31
CA PHE A 18 -2.21 22.60 1.44
C PHE A 18 -2.57 24.08 1.61
N LEU A 19 -3.87 24.37 1.73
CA LEU A 19 -4.36 25.74 1.92
C LEU A 19 -3.93 26.35 3.27
N TYR A 20 -3.64 25.50 4.26
CA TYR A 20 -3.25 25.91 5.61
C TYR A 20 -2.04 25.11 6.10
N ASN A 21 -1.09 25.80 6.76
CA ASN A 21 0.12 25.21 7.34
C ASN A 21 0.93 24.33 6.37
N GLU A 22 1.09 24.76 5.12
CA GLU A 22 1.66 23.95 4.03
C GLU A 22 3.00 23.29 4.39
N GLN A 23 3.96 24.09 4.86
CA GLN A 23 5.27 23.58 5.23
C GLN A 23 5.17 22.46 6.29
N ARG A 24 4.37 22.68 7.34
CA ARG A 24 4.12 21.67 8.37
C ARG A 24 3.44 20.42 7.82
N ARG A 25 2.44 20.57 6.94
CA ARG A 25 1.73 19.43 6.31
C ARG A 25 2.64 18.60 5.40
N LEU A 26 3.61 19.25 4.74
CA LEU A 26 4.64 18.59 3.92
C LEU A 26 5.66 17.85 4.79
N GLU A 27 6.13 18.47 5.87
CA GLU A 27 7.07 17.87 6.84
C GLU A 27 6.47 16.63 7.50
N GLU A 28 5.20 16.69 7.91
CA GLU A 28 4.44 15.57 8.48
C GLU A 28 4.31 14.37 7.52
N ARG A 29 4.41 14.59 6.21
CA ARG A 29 4.34 13.55 5.16
C ARG A 29 5.71 13.15 4.63
N ARG A 30 6.78 13.52 5.34
CA ARG A 30 8.12 13.06 5.03
C ARG A 30 8.33 11.66 5.62
N VAL A 31 8.47 10.67 4.75
CA VAL A 31 8.85 9.30 5.15
C VAL A 31 10.36 9.17 5.00
N ASN A 32 11.06 9.02 6.11
CA ASN A 32 12.48 8.67 6.14
C ASN A 32 12.58 7.17 6.43
N PHE A 33 13.26 6.44 5.55
CA PHE A 33 13.44 5.00 5.70
C PHE A 33 14.74 4.53 5.03
N ASN A 34 15.21 3.36 5.41
CA ASN A 34 16.38 2.74 4.82
C ASN A 34 16.02 2.03 3.52
N VAL A 35 16.43 2.61 2.39
CA VAL A 35 16.19 2.07 1.03
C VAL A 35 16.75 0.67 0.86
N ALA A 36 17.99 0.44 1.32
CA ALA A 36 18.65 -0.84 1.16
C ALA A 36 17.93 -1.93 1.96
N ALA A 37 17.50 -1.59 3.19
CA ALA A 37 16.70 -2.49 4.00
C ALA A 37 15.32 -2.77 3.39
N LEU A 38 14.64 -1.77 2.80
CA LEU A 38 13.35 -2.01 2.14
C LEU A 38 13.48 -2.92 0.92
N LYS A 39 14.54 -2.73 0.12
CA LYS A 39 14.86 -3.62 -0.99
C LYS A 39 15.11 -5.05 -0.50
N TYR A 40 15.95 -5.19 0.53
CA TYR A 40 16.24 -6.50 1.12
C TYR A 40 14.99 -7.19 1.71
N ALA A 41 14.11 -6.44 2.38
CA ALA A 41 12.85 -6.96 2.88
C ALA A 41 11.96 -7.46 1.73
N ALA A 42 11.84 -6.68 0.64
CA ALA A 42 11.12 -7.11 -0.55
C ALA A 42 11.74 -8.36 -1.19
N GLU A 43 13.06 -8.43 -1.33
CA GLU A 43 13.77 -9.62 -1.85
C GLU A 43 13.42 -10.88 -1.03
N LYS A 44 13.46 -10.77 0.30
CA LYS A 44 13.14 -11.87 1.22
C LYS A 44 11.69 -12.33 1.08
N HIS A 45 10.75 -11.40 0.97
CA HIS A 45 9.32 -11.71 0.86
C HIS A 45 8.92 -12.24 -0.51
N VAL A 46 9.55 -11.73 -1.58
CA VAL A 46 9.26 -12.13 -2.96
C VAL A 46 9.94 -13.46 -3.30
N GLY A 47 11.13 -13.72 -2.74
CA GLY A 47 11.85 -14.99 -2.91
C GLY A 47 12.28 -15.29 -4.36
N ARG A 48 12.56 -14.25 -5.15
CA ARG A 48 12.76 -14.37 -6.61
C ARG A 48 14.13 -13.87 -7.08
N ALA A 49 14.26 -12.56 -7.32
CA ALA A 49 15.49 -11.92 -7.78
C ALA A 49 15.76 -10.66 -6.97
N LYS A 50 16.99 -10.14 -7.08
CA LYS A 50 17.44 -8.95 -6.36
C LYS A 50 16.70 -7.70 -6.84
N ILE A 51 16.34 -6.80 -5.93
CA ILE A 51 15.70 -5.53 -6.25
C ILE A 51 16.76 -4.50 -6.63
N THR A 52 16.85 -4.20 -7.92
CA THR A 52 17.81 -3.23 -8.46
C THR A 52 17.29 -1.81 -8.41
N HIS A 53 15.99 -1.61 -8.63
CA HIS A 53 15.42 -0.27 -8.75
C HIS A 53 14.31 -0.03 -7.74
N LEU A 54 14.28 1.18 -7.22
CA LEU A 54 13.18 1.68 -6.40
C LEU A 54 12.88 3.10 -6.87
N ARG A 55 11.61 3.38 -7.20
CA ARG A 55 11.14 4.73 -7.52
C ARG A 55 9.84 5.02 -6.79
N LYS A 56 9.62 6.30 -6.47
CA LYS A 56 8.30 6.76 -6.05
C LYS A 56 7.32 6.50 -7.19
N PHE A 57 6.27 5.74 -6.90
CA PHE A 57 5.26 5.32 -7.87
C PHE A 57 4.02 6.21 -7.77
N ALA A 58 3.55 6.39 -6.55
CA ALA A 58 2.42 7.23 -6.23
C ALA A 58 2.54 7.72 -4.79
N GLU A 59 1.65 8.63 -4.41
CA GLU A 59 1.45 8.97 -3.01
C GLU A 59 0.01 9.42 -2.82
N GLY A 60 -0.56 9.06 -1.67
CA GLY A 60 -1.90 9.45 -1.27
C GLY A 60 -1.88 10.29 0.00
N GLY A 61 -3.04 10.40 0.65
CA GLY A 61 -3.20 11.11 1.92
C GLY A 61 -2.54 10.42 3.12
N PHE A 62 -2.35 9.09 3.06
CA PHE A 62 -1.92 8.26 4.19
C PHE A 62 -0.63 7.48 3.96
N ASN A 63 -0.29 7.22 2.69
CA ASN A 63 0.81 6.33 2.31
C ASN A 63 1.66 6.95 1.21
N ARG A 64 2.96 6.69 1.28
CA ARG A 64 3.85 6.77 0.13
C ARG A 64 3.96 5.41 -0.53
N VAL A 65 3.93 5.39 -1.86
CA VAL A 65 3.92 4.17 -2.65
C VAL A 65 5.15 4.14 -3.55
N PHE A 66 5.90 3.07 -3.47
CA PHE A 66 7.10 2.83 -4.27
C PHE A 66 6.89 1.64 -5.19
N LEU A 67 7.46 1.73 -6.39
CA LEU A 67 7.60 0.61 -7.30
C LEU A 67 9.03 0.09 -7.16
N LEU A 68 9.14 -1.19 -6.84
CA LEU A 68 10.39 -1.92 -6.76
C LEU A 68 10.47 -2.85 -7.96
N THR A 69 11.58 -2.81 -8.69
CA THR A 69 11.81 -3.63 -9.88
C THR A 69 13.00 -4.54 -9.62
N ALA A 70 12.79 -5.84 -9.81
CA ALA A 70 13.79 -6.88 -9.71
C ALA A 70 14.67 -6.96 -10.98
N GLU A 71 15.81 -7.64 -10.88
CA GLU A 71 16.73 -7.88 -12.02
C GLU A 71 16.06 -8.57 -13.22
N ASP A 72 15.12 -9.47 -12.94
CA ASP A 72 14.36 -10.20 -13.96
C ASP A 72 13.14 -9.43 -14.50
N GLY A 73 13.00 -8.15 -14.12
CA GLY A 73 11.90 -7.29 -14.52
C GLY A 73 10.62 -7.48 -13.70
N PHE A 74 10.58 -8.37 -12.70
CA PHE A 74 9.41 -8.50 -11.84
C PHE A 74 9.21 -7.24 -11.00
N GLU A 75 7.96 -6.77 -10.93
CA GLU A 75 7.61 -5.52 -10.25
C GLU A 75 6.69 -5.76 -9.06
N VAL A 76 7.01 -5.11 -7.94
CA VAL A 76 6.19 -5.11 -6.72
C VAL A 76 5.97 -3.70 -6.19
N ILE A 77 4.89 -3.54 -5.44
CA ILE A 77 4.56 -2.29 -4.76
C ILE A 77 4.99 -2.38 -3.30
N ALA A 78 5.68 -1.35 -2.83
CA ALA A 78 5.93 -1.13 -1.41
C ALA A 78 5.16 0.11 -0.94
N LYS A 79 4.27 -0.05 0.03
CA LYS A 79 3.57 1.03 0.72
C LYS A 79 4.27 1.32 2.03
N ALA A 80 4.49 2.60 2.33
CA ALA A 80 4.98 3.07 3.62
C ALA A 80 4.02 4.16 4.14
N PRO A 81 3.31 3.94 5.26
CA PRO A 81 2.44 4.96 5.83
C PRO A 81 3.23 6.18 6.29
N TYR A 82 2.59 7.35 6.28
CA TYR A 82 3.17 8.55 6.87
C TYR A 82 3.24 8.42 8.39
N THR A 83 4.24 9.06 8.99
CA THR A 83 4.44 9.06 10.46
C THR A 83 3.23 9.59 11.24
N ILE A 84 2.41 10.44 10.59
CA ILE A 84 1.16 10.99 11.15
C ILE A 84 -0.04 10.04 11.06
N THR A 85 0.08 8.94 10.31
CA THR A 85 -1.00 7.96 10.21
C THR A 85 -1.13 7.25 11.54
N VAL A 86 -2.30 7.39 12.16
CA VAL A 86 -2.65 6.79 13.44
C VAL A 86 -3.92 5.95 13.28
N PRO A 87 -4.12 4.92 14.11
CA PRO A 87 -3.16 4.38 15.09
C PRO A 87 -2.00 3.62 14.42
N LYS A 88 -0.77 3.86 14.90
CA LYS A 88 0.43 3.10 14.46
C LYS A 88 0.24 1.62 14.75
N HIS A 89 0.93 0.76 14.00
CA HIS A 89 0.76 -0.70 13.99
C HIS A 89 -0.60 -1.15 13.47
N TYR A 90 -1.68 -0.72 14.12
CA TYR A 90 -3.04 -1.12 13.82
C TYR A 90 -3.52 -0.69 12.43
N ALA A 91 -3.14 0.49 11.92
CA ALA A 91 -3.52 0.89 10.56
C ALA A 91 -2.93 -0.06 9.51
N THR A 92 -1.64 -0.37 9.63
CA THR A 92 -0.94 -1.30 8.72
C THR A 92 -1.50 -2.72 8.86
N ALA A 93 -1.59 -3.24 10.09
CA ALA A 93 -2.12 -4.57 10.36
C ALA A 93 -3.56 -4.73 9.85
N SER A 94 -4.39 -3.70 10.03
CA SER A 94 -5.78 -3.75 9.57
C SER A 94 -5.91 -3.71 8.06
N GLU A 95 -5.09 -2.91 7.37
CA GLU A 95 -5.08 -2.86 5.91
C GLU A 95 -4.70 -4.24 5.33
N VAL A 96 -3.69 -4.89 5.89
CA VAL A 96 -3.27 -6.23 5.48
C VAL A 96 -4.36 -7.26 5.74
N ALA A 97 -4.92 -7.30 6.95
CA ALA A 97 -5.94 -8.26 7.32
C ALA A 97 -7.23 -8.11 6.50
N ALA A 98 -7.66 -6.86 6.25
CA ALA A 98 -8.80 -6.57 5.38
C ALA A 98 -8.53 -7.00 3.94
N THR A 99 -7.33 -6.74 3.40
CA THR A 99 -6.95 -7.16 2.05
C THR A 99 -6.96 -8.68 1.91
N GLU A 100 -6.39 -9.40 2.88
CA GLU A 100 -6.39 -10.87 2.88
C GLU A 100 -7.80 -11.45 3.02
N LEU A 101 -8.68 -10.84 3.83
CA LEU A 101 -10.09 -11.21 3.89
C LEU A 101 -10.77 -11.04 2.53
N LEU A 102 -10.66 -9.87 1.90
CA LEU A 102 -11.25 -9.58 0.59
C LEU A 102 -10.76 -10.59 -0.47
N ARG A 103 -9.46 -10.87 -0.48
CA ARG A 103 -8.85 -11.87 -1.36
C ARG A 103 -9.42 -13.27 -1.12
N SER A 104 -9.61 -13.68 0.13
CA SER A 104 -10.23 -14.97 0.49
C SER A 104 -11.69 -15.09 0.03
N LYS A 105 -12.36 -13.95 -0.21
CA LYS A 105 -13.72 -13.87 -0.74
C LYS A 105 -13.77 -13.72 -2.26
N GLY A 106 -12.63 -13.84 -2.93
CA GLY A 106 -12.52 -13.77 -4.40
C GLY A 106 -12.65 -12.35 -4.96
N ILE A 107 -12.46 -11.32 -4.13
CA ILE A 107 -12.34 -9.94 -4.62
C ILE A 107 -10.95 -9.78 -5.24
N PRO A 108 -10.84 -9.16 -6.44
CA PRO A 108 -9.57 -9.01 -7.15
C PRO A 108 -8.71 -7.89 -6.55
N VAL A 109 -8.23 -8.10 -5.32
CA VAL A 109 -7.24 -7.24 -4.66
C VAL A 109 -5.83 -7.80 -4.86
N PRO A 110 -4.78 -6.96 -4.88
CA PRO A 110 -3.41 -7.46 -5.02
C PRO A 110 -3.01 -8.32 -3.82
N ARG A 111 -2.22 -9.37 -4.07
CA ARG A 111 -1.74 -10.25 -3.00
C ARG A 111 -0.71 -9.54 -2.13
N ILE A 112 -0.81 -9.74 -0.81
CA ILE A 112 0.23 -9.32 0.13
C ILE A 112 1.38 -10.32 0.06
N LEU A 113 2.59 -9.81 -0.15
CA LEU A 113 3.83 -10.61 -0.25
C LEU A 113 4.59 -10.59 1.08
N GLY A 114 4.49 -9.50 1.81
CA GLY A 114 5.09 -9.34 3.14
C GLY A 114 4.81 -7.96 3.71
N TRP A 115 4.98 -7.78 5.01
CA TRP A 115 4.67 -6.53 5.68
C TRP A 115 5.30 -6.48 7.07
N SER A 116 5.39 -5.29 7.64
CA SER A 116 5.79 -5.06 9.03
C SER A 116 5.01 -3.87 9.58
N ALA A 117 4.30 -4.07 10.68
CA ALA A 117 3.62 -3.01 11.44
C ALA A 117 4.47 -2.45 12.60
N ASP A 118 5.61 -3.06 12.91
CA ASP A 118 6.58 -2.51 13.85
C ASP A 118 7.56 -1.57 13.13
N PRO A 119 7.64 -0.27 13.47
CA PRO A 119 8.62 0.64 12.88
C PRO A 119 10.07 0.38 13.32
N ASN A 120 10.32 -0.43 14.36
CA ASN A 120 11.66 -0.79 14.84
C ASN A 120 12.36 -1.86 13.98
N ASN A 121 11.80 -2.18 12.82
CA ASN A 121 12.44 -3.06 11.85
C ASN A 121 13.58 -2.34 11.09
N PRO A 122 14.48 -3.06 10.40
CA PRO A 122 15.63 -2.46 9.70
C PRO A 122 15.29 -1.38 8.64
N VAL A 123 14.06 -1.36 8.12
CA VAL A 123 13.57 -0.32 7.20
C VAL A 123 13.34 1.01 7.94
N GLY A 124 13.02 0.97 9.23
CA GLY A 124 12.79 2.13 10.10
C GLY A 124 11.38 2.73 10.01
N VAL A 125 10.48 2.09 9.26
CA VAL A 125 9.06 2.44 9.13
C VAL A 125 8.23 1.18 8.94
N GLU A 126 6.93 1.28 9.20
CA GLU A 126 5.96 0.28 8.76
C GLU A 126 5.99 0.15 7.24
N TYR A 127 5.70 -1.04 6.72
CA TYR A 127 5.58 -1.24 5.29
C TYR A 127 4.67 -2.41 4.92
N ILE A 128 4.16 -2.36 3.69
CA ILE A 128 3.45 -3.45 3.03
C ILE A 128 4.07 -3.67 1.66
N ILE A 129 4.57 -4.87 1.38
CA ILE A 129 5.02 -5.35 0.08
C ILE A 129 3.88 -6.17 -0.53
N MET A 130 3.43 -5.78 -1.71
CA MET A 130 2.28 -6.38 -2.38
C MET A 130 2.51 -6.47 -3.89
N GLU A 131 1.72 -7.30 -4.57
CA GLU A 131 1.72 -7.35 -6.03
C GLU A 131 1.35 -5.99 -6.63
N LYS A 132 1.94 -5.69 -7.79
CA LYS A 132 1.48 -4.58 -8.61
C LYS A 132 0.20 -5.00 -9.33
N ALA A 133 -0.90 -4.29 -9.10
CA ALA A 133 -2.14 -4.52 -9.82
C ALA A 133 -1.92 -4.37 -11.33
N SER A 134 -2.38 -5.35 -12.11
CA SER A 134 -2.39 -5.28 -13.57
C SER A 134 -3.49 -4.34 -14.05
N GLY A 135 -3.21 -3.55 -15.08
CA GLY A 135 -4.20 -2.69 -15.72
C GLY A 135 -3.82 -1.20 -15.65
N VAL A 136 -4.81 -0.35 -15.90
CA VAL A 136 -4.65 1.11 -15.93
C VAL A 136 -5.72 1.78 -15.06
N PRO A 137 -5.43 2.95 -14.46
CA PRO A 137 -6.43 3.69 -13.70
C PRO A 137 -7.65 4.04 -14.55
N LEU A 138 -8.86 3.85 -14.02
CA LEU A 138 -10.11 4.11 -14.73
C LEU A 138 -10.22 5.55 -15.25
N GLU A 139 -9.72 6.53 -14.49
CA GLU A 139 -9.69 7.94 -14.88
C GLU A 139 -9.05 8.18 -16.26
N THR A 140 -8.06 7.35 -16.63
CA THR A 140 -7.36 7.49 -17.92
C THR A 140 -8.16 6.96 -19.11
N ARG A 141 -9.21 6.19 -18.84
CA ARG A 141 -10.02 5.51 -19.87
C ARG A 141 -11.47 5.96 -19.89
N TRP A 142 -12.01 6.45 -18.77
CA TRP A 142 -13.44 6.70 -18.56
C TRP A 142 -14.15 7.39 -19.74
N PHE A 143 -13.58 8.51 -20.21
CA PHE A 143 -14.15 9.33 -21.28
C PHE A 143 -14.04 8.67 -22.67
N ASN A 144 -13.13 7.71 -22.85
CA ASN A 144 -12.90 6.99 -24.09
C ASN A 144 -13.69 5.66 -24.17
N LEU A 145 -14.32 5.23 -23.08
CA LEU A 145 -15.15 4.02 -23.06
C LEU A 145 -16.46 4.26 -23.82
N SER A 146 -16.84 3.29 -24.64
CA SER A 146 -18.17 3.20 -25.24
C SER A 146 -19.25 3.01 -24.17
N LYS A 147 -20.51 3.25 -24.54
CA LYS A 147 -21.66 3.01 -23.64
C LYS A 147 -21.71 1.56 -23.15
N GLN A 148 -21.41 0.60 -24.03
CA GLN A 148 -21.41 -0.82 -23.69
C GLN A 148 -20.28 -1.17 -22.71
N GLU A 149 -19.06 -0.68 -22.93
CA GLU A 149 -17.94 -0.90 -22.01
C GLU A 149 -18.20 -0.28 -20.63
N ARG A 150 -18.78 0.93 -20.59
CA ARG A 150 -19.18 1.57 -19.32
C ARG A 150 -20.23 0.73 -18.59
N HIS A 151 -21.22 0.20 -19.31
CA HIS A 151 -22.22 -0.68 -18.72
C HIS A 151 -21.58 -1.93 -18.10
N HIS A 152 -20.74 -2.64 -18.84
CA HIS A 152 -20.01 -3.81 -18.32
C HIS A 152 -19.14 -3.49 -17.11
N LEU A 153 -18.46 -2.34 -17.11
CA LEU A 153 -17.66 -1.90 -15.98
C LEU A 153 -18.51 -1.65 -14.74
N VAL A 154 -19.63 -0.93 -14.87
CA VAL A 154 -20.53 -0.64 -13.76
C VAL A 154 -21.14 -1.93 -13.21
N THR A 155 -21.54 -2.87 -14.08
CA THR A 155 -22.01 -4.19 -13.65
C THR A 155 -20.93 -4.95 -12.86
N SER A 156 -19.68 -4.94 -13.33
CA SER A 156 -18.57 -5.59 -12.64
C SER A 156 -18.29 -4.96 -11.26
N LEU A 157 -18.47 -3.64 -11.12
CA LEU A 157 -18.35 -2.94 -9.84
C LEU A 157 -19.47 -3.36 -8.88
N VAL A 158 -20.71 -3.42 -9.37
CA VAL A 158 -21.87 -3.89 -8.58
C VAL A 158 -21.66 -5.33 -8.09
N ASP A 159 -21.08 -6.20 -8.91
CA ASP A 159 -20.76 -7.57 -8.52
C ASP A 159 -19.72 -7.62 -7.38
N ILE A 160 -18.71 -6.74 -7.42
CA ILE A 160 -17.71 -6.62 -6.34
C ILE A 160 -18.37 -6.09 -5.07
N GLU A 161 -19.14 -5.01 -5.16
CA GLU A 161 -19.82 -4.42 -4.00
C GLU A 161 -20.77 -5.44 -3.36
N THR A 162 -21.59 -6.12 -4.16
CA THR A 162 -22.52 -7.16 -3.68
C THR A 162 -21.78 -8.24 -2.88
N LYS A 163 -20.63 -8.71 -3.38
CA LYS A 163 -19.79 -9.67 -2.65
C LYS A 163 -19.28 -9.09 -1.33
N ILE A 164 -18.75 -7.87 -1.34
CA ILE A 164 -18.23 -7.22 -0.12
C ILE A 164 -19.34 -7.05 0.93
N PHE A 165 -20.52 -6.57 0.54
CA PHE A 165 -21.65 -6.36 1.45
C PHE A 165 -22.28 -7.66 1.96
N SER A 166 -22.06 -8.78 1.27
CA SER A 166 -22.51 -10.10 1.74
C SER A 166 -21.59 -10.74 2.79
N ILE A 167 -20.44 -10.13 3.11
CA ILE A 167 -19.52 -10.66 4.13
C ILE A 167 -20.14 -10.45 5.52
N PRO A 168 -20.42 -11.52 6.28
CA PRO A 168 -20.98 -11.36 7.61
C PRO A 168 -19.92 -10.85 8.58
N PHE A 169 -20.28 -9.84 9.37
CA PHE A 169 -19.48 -9.35 10.48
C PHE A 169 -20.26 -9.44 11.78
N GLY A 170 -19.67 -10.07 12.80
CA GLY A 170 -20.26 -10.13 14.15
C GLY A 170 -20.00 -8.89 14.99
N HIS A 171 -19.09 -8.01 14.55
CA HIS A 171 -18.65 -6.82 15.27
C HIS A 171 -18.34 -5.68 14.30
N PHE A 172 -18.30 -4.46 14.81
CA PHE A 172 -17.91 -3.27 14.07
C PHE A 172 -16.45 -2.88 14.35
N GLY A 173 -15.83 -2.14 13.43
CA GLY A 173 -14.47 -1.64 13.56
C GLY A 173 -13.51 -2.23 12.54
N SER A 174 -12.22 -2.19 12.88
CA SER A 174 -11.14 -2.69 12.04
C SER A 174 -10.98 -4.21 12.14
N ILE A 175 -10.58 -4.82 11.04
CA ILE A 175 -10.25 -6.26 10.95
C ILE A 175 -8.76 -6.41 11.25
N TYR A 176 -8.36 -7.46 11.98
CA TYR A 176 -6.98 -7.75 12.33
C TYR A 176 -6.71 -9.25 12.28
N PHE A 177 -5.44 -9.66 12.16
CA PHE A 177 -5.07 -11.03 12.52
C PHE A 177 -5.05 -11.16 14.05
N LYS A 178 -5.25 -12.40 14.52
CA LYS A 178 -5.30 -12.72 15.96
C LYS A 178 -4.06 -12.25 16.72
N ASP A 179 -2.90 -12.31 16.08
CA ASP A 179 -1.62 -11.95 16.70
C ASP A 179 -1.34 -10.45 16.72
N ASP A 180 -2.11 -9.66 15.98
CA ASP A 180 -1.95 -8.20 15.93
C ASP A 180 -2.81 -7.45 16.96
N VAL A 181 -3.68 -8.17 17.68
CA VAL A 181 -4.54 -7.62 18.73
C VAL A 181 -4.15 -8.17 20.10
N PRO A 182 -4.22 -7.34 21.16
CA PRO A 182 -4.04 -7.79 22.54
C PRO A 182 -4.99 -8.94 22.88
N SER A 183 -4.56 -9.83 23.78
CA SER A 183 -5.30 -11.06 24.11
C SER A 183 -6.72 -10.81 24.64
N ASN A 184 -6.98 -9.65 25.24
CA ASN A 184 -8.29 -9.26 25.75
C ASN A 184 -9.29 -8.82 24.66
N PHE A 185 -8.87 -8.72 23.40
CA PHE A 185 -9.72 -8.40 22.24
C PHE A 185 -9.88 -9.59 21.27
N ARG A 186 -9.36 -10.77 21.63
CA ARG A 186 -9.39 -11.98 20.80
C ARG A 186 -10.68 -12.77 20.96
#